data_AF-A0A3M3REQ6-F1
#
_entry.id   AF-A0A3M3REQ6-F1
#
_cell.length_a   1.000
_cell.length_b   1.000
_cell.length_c   1.000
_cell.angle_alpha   90.00
_cell.angle_beta   90.00
_cell.angle_gamma   90.00
#
_symmetry.space_group_name_H-M   'P 1'
#
loop_
_entity.id
_entity.type
_entity.pdbx_description
1 polymer ?
#
loop_
_entity_poly.entity_id
_entity_poly.type
_entity_poly.pdbx_seq_one_letter_code
_entity_poly.pdbx_strand_id
1 'polypeptide(L)'
;MSASSHRRSWVASANSYADFPLQNLPLGVFSHGGTGPRGGVAIGELIVDLRAALAAGFFQGPAVQAAEVASRDQLNDFFASGAAARQALRSALLQLLDESSPQRDRLQATTGVLLLMSECTMHMPARVGDYTDFYVGIHHALNVGKLFRPDNPLLPNYKYVPIGYHGRASTLCPSGTSIRRPSGQTLAPGQEAPALGPCKRLDYELELGVWIGPGNAQGDAIGIDRAAEHIAGFCLLNDWSARDIQAWEYQPLGPFLSKSFATTISPWVVTAEALEPFRSPQPSRPEGDPQPLPYLSDQNDQLRGALDIELEVLLLTEQMKTQGLAPHRLGLSNSLNMYWTVAQMVAHHSVNGCKLQAGDLLGTGTLSGPQAGQFGSLLEMTEGGKQSVTLPGGETRTFLENGDEVILRARCHREGQVSIGFGECRGRVAG
;
A
#
# COMPACT_ATOMS: atom_id res chain seq x y z
N MET A 1 -19.34 -14.52 5.29
CA MET A 1 -19.49 -15.24 6.57
C MET A 1 -18.63 -14.52 7.60
N SER A 2 -19.22 -13.91 8.63
CA SER A 2 -18.46 -13.30 9.73
C SER A 2 -17.81 -14.42 10.52
N ALA A 3 -16.50 -14.64 10.32
CA ALA A 3 -15.73 -15.52 11.20
C ALA A 3 -15.74 -14.90 12.60
N SER A 4 -16.00 -15.71 13.63
CA SER A 4 -15.90 -15.30 15.04
C SER A 4 -14.63 -14.46 15.24
N SER A 5 -14.80 -13.23 15.75
CA SER A 5 -13.74 -12.22 15.89
C SER A 5 -12.64 -12.62 16.89
N HIS A 6 -12.73 -13.81 17.48
CA HIS A 6 -11.79 -14.34 18.47
C HIS A 6 -11.19 -15.71 18.11
N ARG A 7 -11.32 -16.19 16.86
CA ARG A 7 -10.64 -17.43 16.44
C ARG A 7 -9.13 -17.32 16.65
N ARG A 8 -8.54 -18.36 17.22
CA ARG A 8 -7.10 -18.48 17.47
C ARG A 8 -6.49 -19.51 16.54
N SER A 9 -5.19 -19.42 16.32
CA SER A 9 -4.45 -20.40 15.54
C SER A 9 -3.67 -21.37 16.45
N TRP A 10 -3.50 -22.62 16.02
CA TRP A 10 -2.50 -23.51 16.63
C TRP A 10 -1.06 -23.08 16.31
N VAL A 11 -0.83 -22.20 15.33
CA VAL A 11 0.44 -21.49 15.16
C VAL A 11 0.56 -20.46 16.28
N ALA A 12 1.26 -20.83 17.36
CA ALA A 12 1.28 -20.07 18.60
C ALA A 12 1.68 -18.60 18.41
N SER A 13 2.70 -18.34 17.60
CA SER A 13 3.19 -16.99 17.31
C SER A 13 2.10 -16.08 16.74
N ALA A 14 1.17 -16.60 15.93
CA ALA A 14 0.12 -15.81 15.30
C ALA A 14 -0.87 -15.19 16.28
N ASN A 15 -1.00 -15.74 17.50
CA ASN A 15 -1.94 -15.23 18.49
C ASN A 15 -1.44 -13.97 19.23
N SER A 16 -0.15 -13.65 19.09
CA SER A 16 0.49 -12.46 19.67
C SER A 16 1.22 -11.61 18.62
N TYR A 17 1.38 -12.11 17.39
CA TYR A 17 2.03 -11.37 16.32
C TYR A 17 1.13 -10.23 15.85
N ALA A 18 1.70 -9.04 15.78
CA ALA A 18 0.92 -7.83 15.61
C ALA A 18 0.27 -7.74 14.21
N ASP A 19 0.97 -8.15 13.15
CA ASP A 19 0.48 -7.93 11.78
C ASP A 19 -0.28 -9.12 11.20
N PHE A 20 0.15 -10.34 11.48
CA PHE A 20 -0.28 -11.56 10.79
C PHE A 20 -0.99 -12.57 11.72
N PRO A 21 -2.04 -12.17 12.44
CA PRO A 21 -2.87 -13.15 13.13
C PRO A 21 -3.72 -13.95 12.13
N LEU A 22 -4.45 -14.95 12.64
CA LEU A 22 -5.34 -15.79 11.83
C LEU A 22 -6.40 -14.99 11.06
N GLN A 23 -6.78 -13.82 11.56
CA GLN A 23 -7.74 -12.91 10.93
C GLN A 23 -7.17 -12.22 9.70
N ASN A 24 -5.84 -12.14 9.53
CA ASN A 24 -5.24 -11.46 8.39
C ASN A 24 -5.04 -12.40 7.20
N LEU A 25 -4.08 -13.32 7.30
CA LEU A 25 -3.68 -14.24 6.23
C LEU A 25 -3.38 -13.53 4.89
N PRO A 26 -2.46 -12.54 4.85
CA PRO A 26 -2.12 -11.86 3.61
C PRO A 26 -1.30 -12.79 2.70
N LEU A 27 -1.45 -12.61 1.39
CA LEU A 27 -0.71 -13.37 0.38
C LEU A 27 0.54 -12.62 -0.06
N GLY A 28 1.61 -13.35 -0.38
CA GLY A 28 2.84 -12.79 -0.91
C GLY A 28 3.59 -13.81 -1.74
N VAL A 29 4.60 -13.35 -2.49
CA VAL A 29 5.50 -14.22 -3.24
C VAL A 29 6.84 -14.25 -2.52
N PHE A 30 7.36 -15.45 -2.28
CA PHE A 30 8.61 -15.64 -1.56
C PHE A 30 9.47 -16.75 -2.20
N SER A 31 10.75 -16.78 -1.83
CA SER A 31 11.67 -17.89 -2.08
C SER A 31 12.36 -18.33 -0.79
N HIS A 32 12.76 -19.59 -0.71
CA HIS A 32 13.43 -20.17 0.46
C HIS A 32 14.47 -21.22 0.03
N GLY A 33 15.68 -21.20 0.58
CA GLY A 33 16.68 -22.26 0.34
C GLY A 33 16.98 -22.54 -1.14
N GLY A 34 17.18 -21.50 -1.96
CA GLY A 34 17.52 -21.64 -3.39
C GLY A 34 16.38 -22.05 -4.32
N THR A 35 15.18 -22.28 -3.78
CA THR A 35 13.97 -22.54 -4.59
C THR A 35 13.48 -21.27 -5.29
N GLY A 36 12.79 -21.44 -6.42
CA GLY A 36 12.21 -20.31 -7.17
C GLY A 36 11.03 -19.64 -6.44
N PRO A 37 10.65 -18.42 -6.89
CA PRO A 37 9.52 -17.69 -6.32
C PRO A 37 8.21 -18.47 -6.36
N ARG A 38 7.41 -18.34 -5.30
CA ARG A 38 6.08 -18.94 -5.20
C ARG A 38 5.22 -18.24 -4.16
N GLY A 39 3.91 -18.40 -4.29
CA GLY A 39 2.97 -17.83 -3.36
C GLY A 39 2.97 -18.52 -1.99
N GLY A 40 2.82 -17.69 -0.96
CA GLY A 40 2.69 -18.09 0.43
C GLY A 40 1.74 -17.18 1.18
N VAL A 41 1.38 -17.60 2.40
CA VAL A 41 0.49 -16.84 3.30
C VAL A 41 1.18 -16.63 4.63
N ALA A 42 1.22 -15.38 5.11
CA ALA A 42 1.79 -15.09 6.41
C ALA A 42 0.87 -15.52 7.56
N ILE A 43 1.45 -16.14 8.59
CA ILE A 43 0.77 -16.51 9.84
C ILE A 43 1.77 -16.46 11.02
N GLY A 44 1.65 -15.42 11.84
CA GLY A 44 2.64 -15.10 12.86
C GLY A 44 4.03 -14.87 12.25
N GLU A 45 5.03 -15.60 12.74
CA GLU A 45 6.41 -15.55 12.23
C GLU A 45 6.64 -16.51 11.04
N LEU A 46 5.61 -17.23 10.61
CA LEU A 46 5.70 -18.27 9.60
C LEU A 46 5.06 -17.85 8.28
N ILE A 47 5.50 -18.50 7.20
CA ILE A 47 4.84 -18.53 5.91
C ILE A 47 4.30 -19.94 5.69
N VAL A 48 3.02 -20.05 5.33
CA VAL A 48 2.45 -21.26 4.73
C VAL A 48 2.82 -21.28 3.25
N ASP A 49 3.66 -22.23 2.84
CA ASP A 49 4.01 -22.48 1.46
C ASP A 49 2.82 -23.11 0.73
N LEU A 50 2.11 -22.33 -0.10
CA LEU A 50 0.89 -22.79 -0.76
C LEU A 50 1.17 -23.93 -1.75
N ARG A 51 2.36 -23.96 -2.36
CA ARG A 51 2.74 -25.01 -3.30
C ARG A 51 2.95 -26.32 -2.57
N ALA A 52 3.69 -26.29 -1.45
CA ALA A 52 3.90 -27.47 -0.62
C ALA A 52 2.57 -27.95 0.01
N ALA A 53 1.74 -27.03 0.50
CA ALA A 53 0.44 -27.37 1.09
C ALA A 53 -0.52 -28.00 0.07
N LEU A 54 -0.53 -27.49 -1.17
CA LEU A 54 -1.31 -28.06 -2.26
C LEU A 54 -0.82 -29.45 -2.65
N ALA A 55 0.50 -29.63 -2.83
CA ALA A 55 1.09 -30.92 -3.17
C ALA A 55 0.83 -31.98 -2.08
N ALA A 56 0.78 -31.56 -0.81
CA ALA A 56 0.45 -32.43 0.32
C ALA A 56 -1.06 -32.71 0.48
N GLY A 57 -1.93 -32.12 -0.35
CA GLY A 57 -3.37 -32.38 -0.37
C GLY A 57 -4.14 -31.78 0.81
N PHE A 58 -3.77 -30.57 1.25
CA PHE A 58 -4.49 -29.86 2.32
C PHE A 58 -5.72 -29.06 1.84
N PHE A 59 -5.88 -28.86 0.54
CA PHE A 59 -7.01 -28.14 -0.04
C PHE A 59 -8.03 -29.10 -0.69
N GLN A 60 -9.31 -28.74 -0.63
CA GLN A 60 -10.42 -29.51 -1.18
C GLN A 60 -11.43 -28.61 -1.89
N GLY A 61 -12.21 -29.18 -2.81
CA GLY A 61 -13.25 -28.45 -3.53
C GLY A 61 -12.72 -27.21 -4.27
N PRO A 62 -13.45 -26.08 -4.27
CA PRO A 62 -13.03 -24.86 -4.97
C PRO A 62 -11.69 -24.27 -4.48
N ALA A 63 -11.26 -24.59 -3.26
CA ALA A 63 -9.99 -24.10 -2.72
C ALA A 63 -8.77 -24.72 -3.42
N VAL A 64 -8.90 -25.88 -4.08
CA VAL A 64 -7.81 -26.51 -4.83
C VAL A 64 -7.36 -25.62 -5.98
N GLN A 65 -8.29 -25.18 -6.82
CA GLN A 65 -7.99 -24.32 -7.97
C GLN A 65 -7.46 -22.96 -7.50
N ALA A 66 -8.04 -22.40 -6.44
CA ALA A 66 -7.58 -21.14 -5.87
C ALA A 66 -6.16 -21.24 -5.30
N ALA A 67 -5.83 -22.32 -4.59
CA ALA A 67 -4.49 -22.59 -4.09
C ALA A 67 -3.49 -22.83 -5.23
N GLU A 68 -3.90 -23.51 -6.31
CA GLU A 68 -3.06 -23.74 -7.49
C GLU A 68 -2.57 -22.41 -8.09
N VAL A 69 -3.49 -21.52 -8.43
CA VAL A 69 -3.12 -20.22 -9.00
C VAL A 69 -2.42 -19.30 -8.00
N ALA A 70 -2.79 -19.37 -6.71
CA ALA A 70 -2.12 -18.60 -5.66
C ALA A 70 -0.71 -19.11 -5.33
N SER A 71 -0.36 -20.36 -5.68
CA SER A 71 0.96 -20.96 -5.42
C SER A 71 2.00 -20.71 -6.53
N ARG A 72 1.62 -19.97 -7.58
CA ARG A 72 2.50 -19.59 -8.69
C ARG A 72 3.53 -18.55 -8.25
N ASP A 73 4.45 -18.20 -9.13
CA ASP A 73 5.51 -17.19 -8.92
C ASP A 73 5.00 -15.74 -8.93
N GLN A 74 3.72 -15.53 -9.24
CA GLN A 74 3.03 -14.24 -9.18
C GLN A 74 1.54 -14.44 -8.89
N LEU A 75 0.89 -13.47 -8.23
CA LEU A 75 -0.52 -13.57 -7.83
C LEU A 75 -1.52 -13.11 -8.90
N ASN A 76 -1.08 -12.71 -10.11
CA ASN A 76 -1.97 -12.17 -11.16
C ASN A 76 -3.15 -13.10 -11.49
N ASP A 77 -2.92 -14.40 -11.67
CA ASP A 77 -4.00 -15.34 -12.01
C ASP A 77 -4.97 -15.54 -10.84
N PHE A 78 -4.46 -15.48 -9.61
CA PHE A 78 -5.28 -15.50 -8.41
C PHE A 78 -6.14 -14.23 -8.30
N PHE A 79 -5.58 -13.06 -8.61
CA PHE A 79 -6.31 -11.80 -8.67
C PHE A 79 -7.41 -11.85 -9.75
N ALA A 80 -7.08 -12.36 -10.93
CA ALA A 80 -8.02 -12.52 -12.04
C ALA A 80 -9.19 -13.48 -11.72
N SER A 81 -9.00 -14.43 -10.81
CA SER A 81 -10.01 -15.43 -10.42
C SER A 81 -11.16 -14.85 -9.58
N GLY A 82 -11.05 -13.60 -9.12
CA GLY A 82 -12.12 -12.87 -8.44
C GLY A 82 -12.42 -13.33 -7.01
N ALA A 83 -13.44 -12.71 -6.40
CA ALA A 83 -13.74 -12.85 -4.98
C ALA A 83 -14.06 -14.29 -4.55
N ALA A 84 -14.75 -15.07 -5.38
CA ALA A 84 -15.12 -16.45 -5.04
C ALA A 84 -13.89 -17.35 -4.79
N ALA A 85 -12.86 -17.25 -5.65
CA ALA A 85 -11.62 -18.00 -5.47
C ALA A 85 -10.86 -17.54 -4.22
N ARG A 86 -10.77 -16.22 -3.99
CA ARG A 86 -10.12 -15.67 -2.79
C ARG A 86 -10.80 -16.11 -1.50
N GLN A 87 -12.14 -16.05 -1.47
CA GLN A 87 -12.94 -16.50 -0.34
C GLN A 87 -12.79 -18.01 -0.09
N ALA A 88 -12.77 -18.83 -1.14
CA ALA A 88 -12.56 -20.28 -1.01
C ALA A 88 -11.20 -20.61 -0.39
N LEU A 89 -10.12 -20.01 -0.89
CA LEU A 89 -8.78 -20.19 -0.32
C LEU A 89 -8.71 -19.70 1.12
N ARG A 90 -9.23 -18.49 1.41
CA ARG A 90 -9.25 -17.91 2.74
C ARG A 90 -10.02 -18.79 3.74
N SER A 91 -11.20 -19.30 3.37
CA SER A 91 -11.97 -20.20 4.22
C SER A 91 -11.23 -21.52 4.51
N ALA A 92 -10.58 -22.10 3.50
CA ALA A 92 -9.79 -23.31 3.69
C ALA A 92 -8.59 -23.07 4.63
N LEU A 93 -7.86 -21.97 4.45
CA LEU A 93 -6.73 -21.60 5.33
C LEU A 93 -7.19 -21.31 6.76
N LEU A 94 -8.30 -20.59 6.93
CA LEU A 94 -8.88 -20.34 8.25
C LEU A 94 -9.19 -21.65 8.97
N GLN A 95 -9.79 -22.64 8.29
CA GLN A 95 -10.06 -23.95 8.88
C GLN A 95 -8.78 -24.76 9.14
N LEU A 96 -7.81 -24.70 8.22
CA LEU A 96 -6.56 -25.44 8.32
C LEU A 96 -5.72 -24.97 9.52
N LEU A 97 -5.69 -23.66 9.76
CA LEU A 97 -4.86 -22.98 10.75
C LEU A 97 -5.60 -22.69 12.08
N ASP A 98 -6.91 -22.92 12.17
CA ASP A 98 -7.70 -22.78 13.40
C ASP A 98 -7.20 -23.73 14.49
N GLU A 99 -7.15 -23.28 15.75
CA GLU A 99 -6.67 -24.07 16.89
C GLU A 99 -7.31 -25.46 17.04
N SER A 100 -8.55 -25.62 16.55
CA SER A 100 -9.31 -26.87 16.59
C SER A 100 -9.14 -27.77 15.35
N SER A 101 -8.26 -27.38 14.41
CA SER A 101 -8.06 -28.08 13.14
C SER A 101 -7.60 -29.54 13.36
N PRO A 102 -8.33 -30.55 12.82
CA PRO A 102 -7.91 -31.95 12.89
C PRO A 102 -6.70 -32.24 11.98
N GLN A 103 -6.33 -31.31 11.10
CA GLN A 103 -5.17 -31.44 10.21
C GLN A 103 -3.89 -30.86 10.83
N ARG A 104 -3.95 -30.31 12.06
CA ARG A 104 -2.81 -29.69 12.75
C ARG A 104 -1.58 -30.59 12.76
N ASP A 105 -1.68 -31.78 13.35
CA ASP A 105 -0.52 -32.66 13.54
C ASP A 105 0.09 -33.10 12.20
N ARG A 106 -0.77 -33.36 11.20
CA ARG A 106 -0.34 -33.69 9.84
C ARG A 106 0.41 -32.53 9.18
N LEU A 107 -0.10 -31.31 9.29
CA LEU A 107 0.55 -30.14 8.70
C LEU A 107 1.88 -29.84 9.38
N GLN A 108 1.93 -29.89 10.72
CA GLN A 108 3.17 -29.70 11.48
C GLN A 108 4.24 -30.76 11.14
N ALA A 109 3.83 -32.01 10.88
CA ALA A 109 4.74 -33.07 10.46
C ALA A 109 5.14 -33.00 8.97
N THR A 110 4.44 -32.21 8.15
CA THR A 110 4.73 -32.11 6.71
C THR A 110 5.85 -31.10 6.46
N THR A 111 7.04 -31.60 6.12
CA THR A 111 8.22 -30.77 5.83
C THR A 111 7.96 -29.77 4.70
N GLY A 112 8.41 -28.53 4.89
CA GLY A 112 8.38 -27.48 3.87
C GLY A 112 7.05 -26.74 3.74
N VAL A 113 6.00 -27.11 4.47
CA VAL A 113 4.72 -26.39 4.45
C VAL A 113 4.76 -25.13 5.31
N LEU A 114 5.43 -25.18 6.46
CA LEU A 114 5.65 -24.02 7.33
C LEU A 114 7.12 -23.64 7.29
N LEU A 115 7.39 -22.39 6.97
CA LEU A 115 8.74 -21.84 6.87
C LEU A 115 8.86 -20.60 7.75
N LEU A 116 10.00 -20.40 8.42
CA LEU A 116 10.25 -19.17 9.15
C LEU A 116 10.35 -18.01 8.14
N MET A 117 9.58 -16.95 8.36
CA MET A 117 9.54 -15.79 7.47
C MET A 117 10.92 -15.11 7.38
N SER A 118 11.70 -15.13 8.46
CA SER A 118 13.07 -14.61 8.52
C SER A 118 14.08 -15.37 7.65
N GLU A 119 13.75 -16.59 7.22
CA GLU A 119 14.57 -17.42 6.34
C GLU A 119 14.10 -17.35 4.87
N CYS A 120 13.14 -16.46 4.58
CA CYS A 120 12.54 -16.28 3.27
C CYS A 120 12.94 -14.93 2.67
N THR A 121 13.07 -14.89 1.34
CA THR A 121 13.21 -13.64 0.59
C THR A 121 11.88 -13.33 -0.05
N MET A 122 11.33 -12.15 0.25
CA MET A 122 10.08 -11.67 -0.35
C MET A 122 10.35 -11.03 -1.71
N HIS A 123 9.40 -11.18 -2.64
CA HIS A 123 9.45 -10.63 -4.00
C HIS A 123 8.24 -9.70 -4.23
N MET A 124 8.18 -9.09 -5.42
CA MET A 124 6.95 -8.43 -5.88
C MET A 124 5.80 -9.44 -5.88
N PRO A 125 4.62 -9.11 -5.32
CA PRO A 125 3.51 -10.07 -5.21
C PRO A 125 2.84 -10.37 -6.55
N ALA A 126 2.89 -9.43 -7.49
CA ALA A 126 2.32 -9.57 -8.82
C ALA A 126 3.17 -8.81 -9.84
N ARG A 127 3.05 -9.22 -11.11
CA ARG A 127 3.54 -8.45 -12.24
C ARG A 127 2.59 -7.29 -12.50
N VAL A 128 3.08 -6.07 -12.34
CA VAL A 128 2.29 -4.87 -12.58
C VAL A 128 2.30 -4.56 -14.07
N GLY A 129 1.12 -4.55 -14.69
CA GLY A 129 0.94 -4.09 -16.06
C GLY A 129 1.05 -2.57 -16.10
N ASP A 130 0.07 -1.92 -15.47
CA ASP A 130 0.00 -0.47 -15.32
C ASP A 130 0.01 -0.06 -13.85
N TYR A 131 0.73 1.03 -13.57
CA TYR A 131 0.71 1.73 -12.28
C TYR A 131 0.10 3.11 -12.49
N THR A 132 -0.92 3.44 -11.72
CA THR A 132 -1.53 4.77 -11.72
C THR A 132 -1.53 5.31 -10.31
N ASP A 133 -1.07 6.53 -10.15
CA ASP A 133 -1.00 7.19 -8.86
C ASP A 133 -2.06 8.29 -8.80
N PHE A 134 -2.92 8.23 -7.79
CA PHE A 134 -3.99 9.19 -7.59
C PHE A 134 -3.54 10.35 -6.69
N TYR A 135 -4.44 11.28 -6.45
CA TYR A 135 -4.21 12.41 -5.56
C TYR A 135 -5.43 12.61 -4.66
N VAL A 136 -5.83 11.59 -3.90
CA VAL A 136 -7.12 11.60 -3.18
C VAL A 136 -7.05 12.19 -1.76
N GLY A 137 -5.85 12.37 -1.20
CA GLY A 137 -5.64 12.94 0.14
C GLY A 137 -5.83 14.46 0.16
N ILE A 138 -6.98 14.96 0.62
CA ILE A 138 -7.31 16.39 0.55
C ILE A 138 -6.42 17.27 1.44
N HIS A 139 -6.00 16.78 2.60
CA HIS A 139 -5.10 17.54 3.47
C HIS A 139 -3.73 17.71 2.82
N HIS A 140 -3.21 16.67 2.17
CA HIS A 140 -1.98 16.76 1.39
C HIS A 140 -2.13 17.77 0.24
N ALA A 141 -3.22 17.69 -0.54
CA ALA A 141 -3.52 18.63 -1.61
C ALA A 141 -3.61 20.09 -1.14
N LEU A 142 -4.21 20.33 0.03
CA LEU A 142 -4.26 21.65 0.66
C LEU A 142 -2.88 22.13 1.11
N ASN A 143 -2.10 21.27 1.78
CA ASN A 143 -0.79 21.62 2.33
C ASN A 143 0.20 21.96 1.22
N VAL A 144 0.33 21.09 0.22
CA VAL A 144 1.19 21.34 -0.96
C VAL A 144 0.67 22.53 -1.75
N GLY A 145 -0.65 22.61 -1.96
CA GLY A 145 -1.31 23.73 -2.62
C GLY A 145 -0.93 25.07 -1.99
N LYS A 146 -0.95 25.19 -0.66
CA LYS A 146 -0.60 26.44 0.05
C LYS A 146 0.84 26.89 -0.16
N LEU A 147 1.77 25.96 -0.42
CA LEU A 147 3.17 26.29 -0.68
C LEU A 147 3.36 27.00 -2.03
N PHE A 148 2.50 26.71 -3.02
CA PHE A 148 2.60 27.25 -4.37
C PHE A 148 1.51 28.28 -4.71
N ARG A 149 0.34 28.17 -4.08
CA ARG A 149 -0.89 28.96 -4.32
C ARG A 149 -1.60 29.19 -2.97
N PRO A 150 -1.06 30.06 -2.09
CA PRO A 150 -1.58 30.24 -0.74
C PRO A 150 -3.06 30.64 -0.68
N ASP A 151 -3.51 31.48 -1.62
CA ASP A 151 -4.88 31.99 -1.65
C ASP A 151 -5.90 30.97 -2.21
N ASN A 152 -5.45 30.07 -3.08
CA ASN A 152 -6.29 29.06 -3.74
C ASN A 152 -5.52 27.72 -3.85
N PRO A 153 -5.36 27.00 -2.73
CA PRO A 153 -4.48 25.85 -2.66
C PRO A 153 -4.97 24.67 -3.51
N LEU A 154 -6.29 24.45 -3.56
CA LEU A 154 -6.92 23.43 -4.40
C LEU A 154 -7.29 23.99 -5.77
N LEU A 155 -6.98 23.23 -6.82
CA LEU A 155 -7.48 23.52 -8.15
C LEU A 155 -8.99 23.21 -8.25
N PRO A 156 -9.75 23.90 -9.13
CA PRO A 156 -11.20 23.80 -9.16
C PRO A 156 -11.75 22.38 -9.38
N ASN A 157 -11.01 21.52 -10.09
CA ASN A 157 -11.42 20.17 -10.44
C ASN A 157 -11.29 19.15 -9.28
N TYR A 158 -10.46 19.42 -8.27
CA TYR A 158 -10.12 18.44 -7.22
C TYR A 158 -11.35 17.85 -6.52
N LYS A 159 -12.37 18.67 -6.28
CA LYS A 159 -13.59 18.25 -5.58
C LYS A 159 -14.63 17.56 -6.47
N TYR A 160 -14.38 17.51 -7.79
CA TYR A 160 -15.25 16.87 -8.79
C TYR A 160 -14.65 15.61 -9.41
N VAL A 161 -13.33 15.48 -9.40
CA VAL A 161 -12.61 14.39 -10.06
C VAL A 161 -11.54 13.83 -9.11
N PRO A 162 -11.49 12.51 -8.87
CA PRO A 162 -10.34 11.87 -8.24
C PRO A 162 -9.18 11.88 -9.24
N ILE A 163 -8.44 12.99 -9.28
CA ILE A 163 -7.35 13.18 -10.23
C ILE A 163 -6.23 12.16 -9.97
N GLY A 164 -5.56 11.75 -11.04
CA GLY A 164 -4.42 10.85 -11.00
C GLY A 164 -3.61 10.94 -12.29
N TYR A 165 -2.48 10.27 -12.32
CA TYR A 165 -1.57 10.20 -13.45
C TYR A 165 -0.96 8.80 -13.58
N HIS A 166 -0.50 8.45 -14.78
CA HIS A 166 0.18 7.17 -14.99
C HIS A 166 1.58 7.23 -14.37
N GLY A 167 1.83 6.35 -13.40
CA GLY A 167 3.13 6.15 -12.79
C GLY A 167 4.02 5.20 -13.61
N ARG A 168 5.19 4.86 -13.07
CA ARG A 168 6.15 3.97 -13.75
C ARG A 168 6.19 2.57 -13.14
N ALA A 169 5.55 1.62 -13.82
CA ALA A 169 5.51 0.22 -13.37
C ALA A 169 6.91 -0.44 -13.28
N SER A 170 7.84 -0.12 -14.19
CA SER A 170 9.15 -0.79 -14.27
C SER A 170 10.08 -0.51 -13.08
N THR A 171 9.77 0.49 -12.26
CA THR A 171 10.58 0.91 -11.10
C THR A 171 9.85 0.69 -9.78
N LEU A 172 8.75 -0.07 -9.81
CA LEU A 172 8.17 -0.66 -8.62
C LEU A 172 9.10 -1.74 -8.06
N CYS A 173 9.38 -1.65 -6.77
CA CYS A 173 10.30 -2.55 -6.08
C CYS A 173 9.72 -3.02 -4.74
N PRO A 174 10.09 -4.23 -4.27
CA PRO A 174 9.64 -4.71 -2.99
C PRO A 174 10.36 -3.98 -1.85
N SER A 175 9.69 -3.94 -0.69
CA SER A 175 10.25 -3.52 0.59
C SER A 175 11.66 -4.10 0.85
N GLY A 176 12.58 -3.27 1.33
CA GLY A 176 13.99 -3.61 1.56
C GLY A 176 14.93 -3.20 0.42
N THR A 177 14.40 -2.83 -0.74
CA THR A 177 15.22 -2.34 -1.86
C THR A 177 15.89 -1.02 -1.51
N SER A 178 17.20 -0.89 -1.80
CA SER A 178 17.93 0.37 -1.64
C SER A 178 17.61 1.33 -2.78
N ILE A 179 17.33 2.59 -2.45
CA ILE A 179 16.85 3.61 -3.39
C ILE A 179 17.95 4.61 -3.69
N ARG A 180 18.49 4.59 -4.90
CA ARG A 180 19.54 5.54 -5.30
C ARG A 180 18.94 6.94 -5.43
N ARG A 181 19.59 7.94 -4.82
CA ARG A 181 19.25 9.36 -5.03
C ARG A 181 19.34 9.69 -6.53
N PRO A 182 18.25 10.18 -7.16
CA PRO A 182 18.27 10.48 -8.58
C PRO A 182 19.10 11.73 -8.86
N SER A 183 19.67 11.79 -10.06
CA SER A 183 20.15 13.04 -10.65
C SER A 183 19.16 13.51 -11.69
N GLY A 184 18.98 14.82 -11.82
CA GLY A 184 18.07 15.41 -12.80
C GLY A 184 18.29 16.90 -12.96
N GLN A 185 17.51 17.50 -13.87
CA GLN A 185 17.54 18.94 -14.06
C GLN A 185 16.77 19.64 -12.93
N THR A 186 17.36 20.71 -12.41
CA THR A 186 16.71 21.59 -11.43
C THR A 186 16.96 23.04 -11.81
N LEU A 187 15.98 23.91 -11.59
CA LEU A 187 16.14 25.35 -11.72
C LEU A 187 16.08 25.98 -10.32
N ALA A 188 17.24 26.42 -9.82
CA ALA A 188 17.30 27.08 -8.52
C ALA A 188 16.69 28.49 -8.59
N PRO A 189 16.12 29.02 -7.48
CA PRO A 189 15.58 30.37 -7.44
C PRO A 189 16.60 31.42 -7.91
N GLY A 190 16.18 32.32 -8.79
CA GLY A 190 17.02 33.39 -9.34
C GLY A 190 18.02 32.95 -10.41
N GLN A 191 18.00 31.67 -10.83
CA GLN A 191 18.79 31.21 -11.98
C GLN A 191 17.96 31.30 -13.26
N GLU A 192 18.63 31.58 -14.38
CA GLU A 192 18.01 31.65 -15.71
C GLU A 192 18.09 30.32 -16.48
N ALA A 193 19.04 29.45 -16.13
CA ALA A 193 19.27 28.17 -16.80
C ALA A 193 19.27 27.00 -15.79
N PRO A 194 18.73 25.83 -16.15
CA PRO A 194 18.72 24.67 -15.28
C PRO A 194 20.13 24.07 -15.15
N ALA A 195 20.38 23.41 -14.02
CA ALA A 195 21.58 22.62 -13.78
C ALA A 195 21.24 21.13 -13.67
N LEU A 196 22.13 20.27 -14.14
CA LEU A 196 22.04 18.81 -13.95
C LEU A 196 22.87 18.41 -12.73
N GLY A 197 22.27 17.68 -11.79
CA GLY A 197 22.98 17.15 -10.63
C GLY A 197 22.09 16.31 -9.72
N PRO A 198 22.63 15.85 -8.58
CA PRO A 198 21.86 15.10 -7.59
C PRO A 198 20.69 15.90 -7.03
N CYS A 199 19.56 15.23 -6.83
CA CYS A 199 18.38 15.75 -6.14
C CYS A 199 18.75 16.25 -4.74
N LYS A 200 18.34 17.48 -4.41
CA LYS A 200 18.55 18.14 -3.12
C LYS A 200 17.35 17.99 -2.19
N ARG A 201 16.16 17.72 -2.74
CA ARG A 201 14.89 17.65 -2.00
C ARG A 201 14.23 16.28 -2.21
N LEU A 202 14.92 15.23 -1.74
CA LEU A 202 14.43 13.86 -1.80
C LEU A 202 13.44 13.60 -0.67
N ASP A 203 12.31 12.99 -0.99
CA ASP A 203 11.17 12.84 -0.10
C ASP A 203 10.54 11.45 -0.24
N TYR A 204 9.73 11.09 0.76
CA TYR A 204 8.83 9.94 0.71
C TYR A 204 7.40 10.44 0.52
N GLU A 205 6.51 9.51 0.15
CA GLU A 205 5.07 9.72 0.17
C GLU A 205 4.39 8.53 0.84
N LEU A 206 3.64 8.79 1.92
CA LEU A 206 2.88 7.77 2.63
C LEU A 206 1.60 7.44 1.87
N GLU A 207 1.54 6.24 1.31
CA GLU A 207 0.40 5.80 0.51
C GLU A 207 -0.06 4.37 0.80
N LEU A 208 -1.27 4.08 0.33
CA LEU A 208 -1.74 2.72 0.12
C LEU A 208 -1.71 2.40 -1.38
N GLY A 209 -1.33 1.18 -1.69
CA GLY A 209 -1.50 0.58 -3.02
C GLY A 209 -2.73 -0.31 -3.04
N VAL A 210 -3.51 -0.24 -4.13
CA VAL A 210 -4.70 -1.06 -4.39
C VAL A 210 -4.41 -1.99 -5.55
N TRP A 211 -4.46 -3.29 -5.29
CA TRP A 211 -4.29 -4.32 -6.33
C TRP A 211 -5.60 -4.58 -7.04
N ILE A 212 -5.60 -4.44 -8.37
CA ILE A 212 -6.75 -4.78 -9.19
C ILE A 212 -6.86 -6.30 -9.34
N GLY A 213 -8.09 -6.78 -9.09
CA GLY A 213 -8.55 -8.16 -9.27
C GLY A 213 -8.97 -8.43 -10.71
N PRO A 214 -10.16 -8.98 -10.98
CA PRO A 214 -10.68 -9.04 -12.34
C PRO A 214 -10.67 -7.65 -12.96
N GLY A 215 -10.21 -7.56 -14.21
CA GLY A 215 -10.24 -6.31 -14.98
C GLY A 215 -11.61 -6.02 -15.59
N ASN A 216 -11.61 -5.17 -16.61
CA ASN A 216 -12.75 -4.91 -17.49
C ASN A 216 -12.34 -5.10 -18.96
N ALA A 217 -13.32 -5.16 -19.87
CA ALA A 217 -13.03 -5.09 -21.29
C ALA A 217 -12.73 -3.64 -21.70
N GLN A 218 -11.92 -3.46 -22.73
CA GLN A 218 -11.65 -2.13 -23.27
C GLN A 218 -12.94 -1.52 -23.82
N GLY A 219 -13.23 -0.27 -23.43
CA GLY A 219 -14.48 0.41 -23.76
C GLY A 219 -15.58 0.27 -22.69
N ASP A 220 -15.47 -0.71 -21.79
CA ASP A 220 -16.50 -0.98 -20.78
C ASP A 220 -16.10 -0.40 -19.43
N ALA A 221 -16.86 0.57 -18.92
CA ALA A 221 -16.61 1.17 -17.61
C ALA A 221 -17.02 0.24 -16.46
N ILE A 222 -16.29 0.31 -15.35
CA ILE A 222 -16.67 -0.31 -14.08
C ILE A 222 -17.55 0.68 -13.32
N GLY A 223 -18.81 0.30 -13.05
CA GLY A 223 -19.70 1.08 -12.20
C GLY A 223 -19.20 1.13 -10.76
N ILE A 224 -19.38 2.26 -10.08
CA ILE A 224 -18.97 2.44 -8.68
C ILE A 224 -19.57 1.37 -7.75
N ASP A 225 -20.80 0.93 -8.03
CA ASP A 225 -21.53 -0.12 -7.32
C ASP A 225 -20.86 -1.50 -7.40
N ARG A 226 -20.09 -1.76 -8.47
CA ARG A 226 -19.34 -3.00 -8.69
C ARG A 226 -17.85 -2.90 -8.42
N ALA A 227 -17.32 -1.70 -8.17
CA ALA A 227 -15.88 -1.46 -8.05
C ALA A 227 -15.21 -2.37 -7.00
N ALA A 228 -15.89 -2.71 -5.91
CA ALA A 228 -15.37 -3.61 -4.88
C ALA A 228 -15.05 -5.02 -5.38
N GLU A 229 -15.75 -5.52 -6.42
CA GLU A 229 -15.50 -6.83 -7.03
C GLU A 229 -14.15 -6.88 -7.77
N HIS A 230 -13.68 -5.72 -8.23
CA HIS A 230 -12.45 -5.52 -8.96
C HIS A 230 -11.24 -5.23 -8.07
N ILE A 231 -11.40 -5.25 -6.74
CA ILE A 231 -10.30 -5.04 -5.79
C ILE A 231 -9.85 -6.41 -5.25
N ALA A 232 -8.58 -6.76 -5.46
CA ALA A 232 -7.99 -7.98 -4.93
C ALA A 232 -7.50 -7.80 -3.48
N GLY A 233 -6.90 -6.66 -3.19
CA GLY A 233 -6.31 -6.38 -1.88
C GLY A 233 -5.48 -5.11 -1.90
N PHE A 234 -4.72 -4.93 -0.82
CA PHE A 234 -4.03 -3.70 -0.51
C PHE A 234 -2.60 -3.95 -0.04
N CYS A 235 -1.72 -2.99 -0.26
CA CYS A 235 -0.37 -2.95 0.29
C CYS A 235 -0.05 -1.53 0.76
N LEU A 236 1.02 -1.35 1.51
CA LEU A 236 1.65 -0.04 1.68
C LEU A 236 2.41 0.32 0.40
N LEU A 237 2.49 1.63 0.10
CA LEU A 237 3.24 2.17 -1.03
C LEU A 237 4.02 3.41 -0.57
N ASN A 238 5.27 3.52 -1.00
CA ASN A 238 6.10 4.70 -0.87
C ASN A 238 6.48 5.23 -2.25
N ASP A 239 5.88 6.35 -2.66
CA ASP A 239 6.18 7.00 -3.93
C ASP A 239 7.32 8.03 -3.79
N TRP A 240 8.55 7.52 -3.86
CA TRP A 240 9.75 8.33 -3.65
C TRP A 240 9.79 9.51 -4.62
N SER A 241 10.09 10.69 -4.08
CA SER A 241 9.86 11.93 -4.81
C SER A 241 11.07 12.86 -4.76
N ALA A 242 11.54 13.30 -5.92
CA ALA A 242 12.57 14.33 -6.05
C ALA A 242 11.93 15.70 -6.31
N ARG A 243 11.62 16.43 -5.24
CA ARG A 243 10.73 17.63 -5.28
C ARG A 243 11.29 18.79 -6.10
N ASP A 244 12.60 18.95 -6.14
CA ASP A 244 13.28 19.97 -6.93
C ASP A 244 13.30 19.64 -8.42
N ILE A 245 13.47 18.37 -8.79
CA ILE A 245 13.28 17.90 -10.18
C ILE A 245 11.81 18.08 -10.58
N GLN A 246 10.88 17.66 -9.71
CA GLN A 246 9.43 17.76 -9.95
C GLN A 246 9.01 19.19 -10.26
N ALA A 247 9.44 20.15 -9.44
CA ALA A 247 9.08 21.55 -9.59
C ALA A 247 9.51 22.15 -10.94
N TRP A 248 10.59 21.64 -11.54
CA TRP A 248 11.08 22.07 -12.84
C TRP A 248 10.35 21.39 -14.01
N GLU A 249 10.09 20.09 -13.91
CA GLU A 249 9.61 19.31 -15.06
C GLU A 249 8.08 19.20 -15.19
N TYR A 250 7.32 19.35 -14.09
CA TYR A 250 5.94 18.85 -14.08
C TYR A 250 4.96 19.63 -14.95
N GLN A 251 5.29 20.86 -15.35
CA GLN A 251 4.39 21.65 -16.19
C GLN A 251 4.72 21.49 -17.67
N PRO A 252 3.70 21.24 -18.53
CA PRO A 252 2.27 21.05 -18.23
C PRO A 252 1.85 19.57 -18.07
N LEU A 253 2.77 18.62 -18.18
CA LEU A 253 2.45 17.20 -18.44
C LEU A 253 2.31 16.32 -17.19
N GLY A 254 2.56 16.86 -16.01
CA GLY A 254 2.57 16.14 -14.74
C GLY A 254 3.95 15.59 -14.34
N PRO A 255 4.05 14.97 -13.15
CA PRO A 255 5.30 14.39 -12.64
C PRO A 255 5.84 13.30 -13.57
N PHE A 256 7.17 13.22 -13.72
CA PHE A 256 7.80 12.21 -14.57
C PHE A 256 9.08 11.62 -13.93
N LEU A 257 10.26 12.17 -14.22
CA LEU A 257 11.54 11.68 -13.69
C LEU A 257 11.66 11.90 -12.18
N SER A 258 10.90 12.85 -11.64
CA SER A 258 10.83 13.11 -10.22
C SER A 258 10.15 12.01 -9.41
N LYS A 259 9.51 11.04 -10.08
CA LYS A 259 8.79 9.91 -9.47
C LYS A 259 9.29 8.57 -10.00
N SER A 260 9.58 8.49 -11.30
CA SER A 260 9.87 7.23 -12.01
C SER A 260 11.21 6.57 -11.66
N PHE A 261 11.94 7.03 -10.64
CA PHE A 261 13.23 6.46 -10.25
C PHE A 261 13.06 5.31 -9.24
N ALA A 262 12.02 5.34 -8.41
CA ALA A 262 11.67 4.26 -7.50
C ALA A 262 10.28 4.47 -6.89
N THR A 263 9.51 3.40 -6.79
CA THR A 263 8.32 3.30 -5.93
C THR A 263 8.43 1.99 -5.16
N THR A 264 8.32 2.02 -3.83
CA THR A 264 8.44 0.81 -3.00
C THR A 264 7.07 0.34 -2.52
N ILE A 265 6.84 -0.96 -2.46
CA ILE A 265 5.60 -1.53 -1.90
C ILE A 265 5.88 -2.58 -0.82
N SER A 266 4.96 -2.74 0.14
CA SER A 266 5.02 -3.88 1.07
C SER A 266 4.74 -5.19 0.32
N PRO A 267 5.43 -6.30 0.66
CA PRO A 267 5.36 -7.54 -0.12
C PRO A 267 4.09 -8.36 0.15
N TRP A 268 3.39 -8.07 1.25
CA TRP A 268 2.17 -8.76 1.65
C TRP A 268 0.94 -8.02 1.14
N VAL A 269 0.08 -8.75 0.44
CA VAL A 269 -1.22 -8.29 -0.07
C VAL A 269 -2.29 -8.66 0.94
N VAL A 270 -2.76 -7.66 1.68
CA VAL A 270 -3.89 -7.80 2.60
C VAL A 270 -5.17 -7.82 1.78
N THR A 271 -5.85 -8.96 1.78
CA THR A 271 -7.04 -9.17 0.94
C THR A 271 -8.20 -8.24 1.32
N ALA A 272 -9.04 -7.89 0.36
CA ALA A 272 -10.26 -7.11 0.62
C ALA A 272 -11.16 -7.79 1.67
N GLU A 273 -11.19 -9.13 1.68
CA GLU A 273 -11.95 -9.94 2.64
C GLU A 273 -11.40 -9.87 4.08
N ALA A 274 -10.10 -9.65 4.25
CA ALA A 274 -9.48 -9.45 5.56
C ALA A 274 -9.79 -8.06 6.15
N LEU A 275 -9.96 -7.05 5.28
CA LEU A 275 -10.24 -5.68 5.67
C LEU A 275 -11.73 -5.39 5.92
N GLU A 276 -12.61 -6.31 5.57
CA GLU A 276 -14.06 -6.17 5.71
C GLU A 276 -14.51 -5.71 7.12
N PRO A 277 -13.97 -6.26 8.23
CA PRO A 277 -14.32 -5.80 9.58
C PRO A 277 -13.90 -4.37 9.90
N PHE A 278 -13.08 -3.73 9.07
CA PHE A 278 -12.53 -2.39 9.25
C PHE A 278 -13.08 -1.37 8.27
N ARG A 279 -14.09 -1.75 7.46
CA ARG A 279 -14.87 -0.80 6.67
C ARG A 279 -15.61 0.20 7.56
N SER A 280 -15.64 1.45 7.12
CA SER A 280 -16.28 2.57 7.82
C SER A 280 -17.13 3.37 6.82
N PRO A 281 -18.12 4.14 7.30
CA PRO A 281 -18.70 5.20 6.49
C PRO A 281 -17.61 6.15 5.97
N GLN A 282 -17.73 6.55 4.70
CA GLN A 282 -16.87 7.59 4.15
C GLN A 282 -17.10 8.88 4.94
N PRO A 283 -16.03 9.55 5.42
CA PRO A 283 -16.19 10.82 6.10
C PRO A 283 -16.95 11.83 5.23
N SER A 284 -17.95 12.47 5.85
CA SER A 284 -18.78 13.45 5.18
C SER A 284 -17.92 14.57 4.58
N ARG A 285 -18.26 14.97 3.36
CA ARG A 285 -17.66 16.15 2.75
C ARG A 285 -17.94 17.38 3.62
N PRO A 286 -16.98 18.33 3.74
CA PRO A 286 -17.20 19.59 4.43
C PRO A 286 -18.44 20.33 3.93
N GLU A 287 -19.08 21.10 4.81
CA GLU A 287 -20.23 21.93 4.44
C GLU A 287 -19.86 22.87 3.28
N GLY A 288 -20.71 22.91 2.25
CA GLY A 288 -20.49 23.71 1.03
C GLY A 288 -19.69 23.02 -0.07
N ASP A 289 -19.10 21.85 0.18
CA ASP A 289 -18.46 21.06 -0.88
C ASP A 289 -19.50 20.47 -1.86
N PRO A 290 -19.15 20.38 -3.16
CA PRO A 290 -20.06 19.83 -4.16
C PRO A 290 -20.27 18.33 -3.96
N GLN A 291 -21.47 17.88 -4.31
CA GLN A 291 -21.74 16.45 -4.47
C GLN A 291 -21.04 15.92 -5.73
N PRO A 292 -20.44 14.71 -5.69
CA PRO A 292 -19.94 14.06 -6.89
C PRO A 292 -21.03 13.87 -7.94
N LEU A 293 -20.62 13.80 -9.21
CA LEU A 293 -21.52 13.39 -10.30
C LEU A 293 -22.04 11.95 -10.06
N PRO A 294 -23.20 11.57 -10.62
CA PRO A 294 -23.84 10.28 -10.32
C PRO A 294 -22.95 9.05 -10.49
N TYR A 295 -22.03 9.03 -11.46
CA TYR A 295 -21.12 7.89 -11.68
C TYR A 295 -20.09 7.67 -10.56
N LEU A 296 -19.90 8.66 -9.67
CA LEU A 296 -19.05 8.62 -8.48
C LEU A 296 -19.87 8.66 -7.19
N SER A 297 -21.19 8.47 -7.26
CA SER A 297 -22.06 8.52 -6.10
C SER A 297 -22.82 7.21 -5.96
N ASP A 298 -22.52 6.46 -4.90
CA ASP A 298 -23.23 5.24 -4.54
C ASP A 298 -23.47 5.19 -3.03
N GLN A 299 -24.67 4.79 -2.63
CA GLN A 299 -25.06 4.82 -1.21
C GLN A 299 -24.28 3.79 -0.39
N ASN A 300 -24.01 2.61 -0.95
CA ASN A 300 -23.26 1.58 -0.23
C ASN A 300 -21.79 1.97 -0.07
N ASP A 301 -21.18 2.58 -1.09
CA ASP A 301 -19.85 3.19 -1.00
C ASP A 301 -19.81 4.30 0.05
N GLN A 302 -20.80 5.18 0.13
CA GLN A 302 -20.81 6.20 1.20
C GLN A 302 -20.94 5.59 2.61
N LEU A 303 -21.67 4.48 2.76
CA LEU A 303 -21.86 3.82 4.05
C LEU A 303 -20.68 2.91 4.48
N ARG A 304 -19.89 2.38 3.53
CA ARG A 304 -18.91 1.32 3.80
C ARG A 304 -17.63 1.37 2.95
N GLY A 305 -17.47 2.38 2.11
CA GLY A 305 -16.39 2.50 1.12
C GLY A 305 -15.04 2.88 1.74
N ALA A 306 -15.05 3.55 2.89
CA ALA A 306 -13.84 3.87 3.61
C ALA A 306 -13.28 2.67 4.36
N LEU A 307 -11.97 2.69 4.58
CA LEU A 307 -11.24 1.74 5.41
C LEU A 307 -10.58 2.50 6.54
N ASP A 308 -10.74 2.00 7.76
CA ASP A 308 -10.04 2.52 8.94
C ASP A 308 -8.69 1.81 9.09
N ILE A 309 -7.66 2.43 8.52
CA ILE A 309 -6.28 1.93 8.51
C ILE A 309 -5.41 3.07 9.03
N GLU A 310 -4.84 2.88 10.21
CA GLU A 310 -3.81 3.74 10.75
C GLU A 310 -2.52 3.58 9.93
N LEU A 311 -1.89 4.69 9.58
CA LEU A 311 -0.74 4.75 8.67
C LEU A 311 0.41 5.48 9.37
N GLU A 312 1.51 4.78 9.61
CA GLU A 312 2.66 5.29 10.35
C GLU A 312 3.87 5.44 9.44
N VAL A 313 4.61 6.55 9.60
CA VAL A 313 5.91 6.78 8.97
C VAL A 313 6.98 6.87 10.04
N LEU A 314 8.02 6.05 9.88
CA LEU A 314 9.21 6.06 10.71
C LEU A 314 10.45 6.41 9.87
N LEU A 315 11.39 7.10 10.49
CA LEU A 315 12.71 7.40 9.96
C LEU A 315 13.79 6.82 10.87
N LEU A 316 14.77 6.17 10.28
CA LEU A 316 15.94 5.66 10.98
C LEU A 316 17.21 6.13 10.26
N THR A 317 18.00 6.96 10.94
CA THR A 317 19.28 7.48 10.42
C THR A 317 20.43 6.54 10.77
N GLU A 318 21.57 6.70 10.10
CA GLU A 318 22.80 5.97 10.45
C GLU A 318 23.32 6.32 11.86
N GLN A 319 23.18 7.57 12.29
CA GLN A 319 23.58 7.99 13.63
C GLN A 319 22.65 7.40 14.69
N MET A 320 21.33 7.37 14.46
CA MET A 320 20.39 6.68 15.34
C MET A 320 20.73 5.19 15.46
N LYS A 321 21.05 4.51 14.35
CA LYS A 321 21.52 3.10 14.37
C LYS A 321 22.77 2.94 15.22
N THR A 322 23.78 3.80 15.02
CA THR A 322 25.05 3.77 15.75
C THR A 322 24.86 3.98 17.26
N GLN A 323 23.88 4.80 17.63
CA GLN A 323 23.52 5.09 19.03
C GLN A 323 22.56 4.05 19.64
N GLY A 324 22.11 3.04 18.88
CA GLY A 324 21.13 2.06 19.35
C GLY A 324 19.73 2.64 19.57
N LEU A 325 19.39 3.75 18.92
CA LEU A 325 18.08 4.39 19.00
C LEU A 325 17.08 3.70 18.05
N ALA A 326 15.84 3.56 18.52
CA ALA A 326 14.74 3.05 17.71
C ALA A 326 14.35 4.04 16.59
N PRO A 327 13.74 3.57 15.47
CA PRO A 327 13.20 4.46 14.45
C PRO A 327 12.27 5.54 15.04
N HIS A 328 12.42 6.76 14.55
CA HIS A 328 11.64 7.91 15.02
C HIS A 328 10.38 8.05 14.19
N ARG A 329 9.23 8.18 14.86
CA ARG A 329 7.95 8.42 14.18
C ARG A 329 7.86 9.86 13.70
N LEU A 330 7.83 10.02 12.38
CA LEU A 330 7.61 11.31 11.72
C LEU A 330 6.12 11.66 11.68
N GLY A 331 5.27 10.67 11.42
CA GLY A 331 3.84 10.91 11.24
C GLY A 331 2.97 9.70 11.58
N LEU A 332 1.75 9.97 12.04
CA LEU A 332 0.68 9.00 12.23
C LEU A 332 -0.61 9.56 11.61
N SER A 333 -0.94 9.04 10.43
CA SER A 333 -2.12 9.39 9.64
C SER A 333 -3.13 8.23 9.66
N ASN A 334 -4.18 8.34 8.84
CA ASN A 334 -5.17 7.29 8.64
C ASN A 334 -5.77 7.41 7.23
N SER A 335 -6.13 6.28 6.60
CA SER A 335 -6.82 6.26 5.30
C SER A 335 -8.21 6.90 5.32
N LEU A 336 -8.82 7.11 6.49
CA LEU A 336 -10.04 7.91 6.62
C LEU A 336 -9.85 9.38 6.18
N ASN A 337 -8.62 9.86 6.01
CA ASN A 337 -8.34 11.18 5.44
C ASN A 337 -8.47 11.25 3.90
N MET A 338 -8.73 10.13 3.23
CA MET A 338 -9.03 10.10 1.80
C MET A 338 -10.34 10.84 1.52
N TYR A 339 -10.32 11.76 0.55
CA TYR A 339 -11.53 12.50 0.13
C TYR A 339 -12.34 11.75 -0.93
N TRP A 340 -11.67 10.87 -1.67
CA TRP A 340 -12.28 9.97 -2.64
C TRP A 340 -12.05 8.53 -2.21
N THR A 341 -13.08 7.70 -2.30
CA THR A 341 -13.01 6.27 -1.97
C THR A 341 -12.26 5.50 -3.06
N VAL A 342 -11.82 4.28 -2.72
CA VAL A 342 -11.20 3.38 -3.69
C VAL A 342 -12.19 2.98 -4.80
N ALA A 343 -13.48 2.86 -4.48
CA ALA A 343 -14.51 2.59 -5.48
C ALA A 343 -14.61 3.75 -6.49
N GLN A 344 -14.55 4.99 -6.02
CA GLN A 344 -14.51 6.18 -6.87
C GLN A 344 -13.23 6.23 -7.74
N MET A 345 -12.06 5.82 -7.21
CA MET A 345 -10.83 5.70 -8.00
C MET A 345 -11.00 4.72 -9.16
N VAL A 346 -11.50 3.51 -8.90
CA VAL A 346 -11.71 2.46 -9.93
C VAL A 346 -12.76 2.88 -10.96
N ALA A 347 -13.89 3.43 -10.50
CA ALA A 347 -14.96 3.91 -11.37
C ALA A 347 -14.46 5.04 -12.27
N HIS A 348 -13.75 6.03 -11.72
CA HIS A 348 -13.20 7.13 -12.50
C HIS A 348 -12.15 6.65 -13.50
N HIS A 349 -11.24 5.77 -13.10
CA HIS A 349 -10.17 5.31 -13.98
C HIS A 349 -10.71 4.60 -15.24
N SER A 350 -11.81 3.86 -15.11
CA SER A 350 -12.40 3.10 -16.21
C SER A 350 -13.52 3.82 -16.97
N VAL A 351 -13.99 5.00 -16.50
CA VAL A 351 -15.19 5.67 -17.05
C VAL A 351 -15.07 6.02 -18.54
N ASN A 352 -13.85 6.22 -19.03
CA ASN A 352 -13.57 6.51 -20.45
C ASN A 352 -13.36 5.25 -21.30
N GLY A 353 -13.54 4.06 -20.73
CA GLY A 353 -13.24 2.78 -21.38
C GLY A 353 -11.80 2.28 -21.21
N CYS A 354 -10.99 2.90 -20.34
CA CYS A 354 -9.69 2.37 -19.96
C CYS A 354 -9.82 0.93 -19.44
N LYS A 355 -8.94 0.06 -19.91
CA LYS A 355 -8.92 -1.36 -19.57
C LYS A 355 -8.02 -1.59 -18.36
N LEU A 356 -8.60 -1.84 -17.19
CA LEU A 356 -7.87 -2.34 -16.03
C LEU A 356 -7.64 -3.85 -16.15
N GLN A 357 -6.55 -4.32 -15.58
CA GLN A 357 -6.09 -5.71 -15.65
C GLN A 357 -5.69 -6.24 -14.28
N ALA A 358 -5.76 -7.57 -14.12
CA ALA A 358 -5.37 -8.21 -12.88
C ALA A 358 -3.88 -8.02 -12.59
N GLY A 359 -3.59 -7.42 -11.43
CA GLY A 359 -2.25 -7.03 -11.02
C GLY A 359 -1.86 -5.61 -11.40
N ASP A 360 -2.73 -4.81 -12.03
CA ASP A 360 -2.53 -3.36 -12.04
C ASP A 360 -2.57 -2.81 -10.61
N LEU A 361 -1.81 -1.74 -10.40
CA LEU A 361 -1.64 -1.11 -9.09
C LEU A 361 -2.13 0.33 -9.13
N LEU A 362 -3.02 0.70 -8.20
CA LEU A 362 -3.44 2.08 -7.99
C LEU A 362 -2.85 2.62 -6.68
N GLY A 363 -1.99 3.64 -6.75
CA GLY A 363 -1.56 4.44 -5.60
C GLY A 363 -2.66 5.41 -5.18
N THR A 364 -2.83 5.65 -3.89
CA THR A 364 -3.85 6.60 -3.40
C THR A 364 -3.45 8.05 -3.62
N GLY A 365 -2.17 8.33 -3.86
CA GLY A 365 -1.57 9.61 -3.52
C GLY A 365 -1.33 9.73 -2.03
N THR A 366 -0.47 10.67 -1.66
CA THR A 366 -0.03 10.91 -0.27
C THR A 366 -1.21 11.13 0.70
N LEU A 367 -1.23 10.38 1.80
CA LEU A 367 -2.30 10.37 2.80
C LEU A 367 -1.92 11.13 4.08
N SER A 368 -2.25 12.42 4.11
CA SER A 368 -2.06 13.28 5.28
C SER A 368 -3.34 13.49 6.08
N GLY A 369 -3.20 13.66 7.40
CA GLY A 369 -4.25 14.17 8.27
C GLY A 369 -4.21 15.71 8.44
N PRO A 370 -5.22 16.29 9.10
CA PRO A 370 -5.33 17.74 9.27
C PRO A 370 -4.33 18.34 10.27
N GLN A 371 -3.75 17.55 11.17
CA GLN A 371 -2.93 18.04 12.29
C GLN A 371 -1.43 17.83 12.04
N ALA A 372 -0.61 18.68 12.68
CA ALA A 372 0.82 18.45 12.75
C ALA A 372 1.12 17.07 13.35
N GLY A 373 2.08 16.34 12.77
CA GLY A 373 2.36 14.95 13.13
C GLY A 373 1.47 13.92 12.41
N GLN A 374 0.61 14.33 11.48
CA GLN A 374 -0.19 13.42 10.64
C GLN A 374 0.14 13.54 9.14
N PHE A 375 1.18 14.27 8.78
CA PHE A 375 1.52 14.50 7.37
C PHE A 375 2.19 13.27 6.74
N GLY A 376 1.95 13.09 5.44
CA GLY A 376 2.43 11.96 4.66
C GLY A 376 3.73 12.22 3.88
N SER A 377 4.38 13.37 4.07
CA SER A 377 5.65 13.71 3.40
C SER A 377 6.49 14.70 4.21
N LEU A 378 7.81 14.72 4.00
CA LEU A 378 8.66 15.77 4.59
C LEU A 378 8.36 17.13 3.99
N LEU A 379 7.97 17.19 2.71
CA LEU A 379 7.56 18.43 2.06
C LEU A 379 6.51 19.20 2.87
N GLU A 380 5.52 18.49 3.40
CA GLU A 380 4.48 19.06 4.26
C GLU A 380 5.00 19.39 5.65
N MET A 381 5.69 18.45 6.31
CA MET A 381 6.22 18.62 7.68
C MET A 381 7.17 19.81 7.82
N THR A 382 7.88 20.13 6.75
CA THR A 382 8.97 21.13 6.76
C THR A 382 8.56 22.42 6.07
N GLU A 383 7.29 22.55 5.67
CA GLU A 383 6.74 23.69 4.92
C GLU A 383 7.57 24.04 3.67
N GLY A 384 7.93 23.03 2.88
CA GLY A 384 8.81 23.22 1.73
C GLY A 384 10.30 23.30 2.08
N GLY A 385 10.71 22.85 3.26
CA GLY A 385 12.07 22.97 3.79
C GLY A 385 12.37 24.27 4.52
N LYS A 386 11.35 25.08 4.82
CA LYS A 386 11.48 26.32 5.62
C LYS A 386 11.70 26.06 7.10
N GLN A 387 11.23 24.91 7.58
CA GLN A 387 11.39 24.43 8.95
C GLN A 387 12.05 23.06 8.94
N SER A 388 12.69 22.67 10.04
CA SER A 388 13.32 21.36 10.18
C SER A 388 12.60 20.51 11.22
N VAL A 389 12.55 19.20 10.99
CA VAL A 389 12.16 18.20 11.99
C VAL A 389 13.38 17.82 12.82
N THR A 390 13.27 17.84 14.15
CA THR A 390 14.33 17.41 15.07
C THR A 390 14.14 15.94 15.43
N LEU A 391 15.17 15.14 15.21
CA LEU A 391 15.21 13.70 15.48
C LEU A 391 15.83 13.41 16.86
N PRO A 392 15.60 12.20 17.42
CA PRO A 392 16.33 11.72 18.58
C PRO A 392 17.84 11.79 18.36
N GLY A 393 18.58 12.28 19.36
CA GLY A 393 20.03 12.49 19.24
C GLY A 393 20.44 13.86 18.67
N GLY A 394 19.48 14.71 18.31
CA GLY A 394 19.72 16.11 17.93
C GLY A 394 19.96 16.37 16.44
N GLU A 395 19.96 15.32 15.61
CA GLU A 395 19.93 15.48 14.15
C GLU A 395 18.67 16.22 13.72
N THR A 396 18.75 16.93 12.59
CA THR A 396 17.58 17.54 11.97
C THR A 396 17.44 17.09 10.51
N ARG A 397 16.22 17.16 9.97
CA ARG A 397 15.93 16.92 8.57
C ARG A 397 14.97 17.96 8.01
N THR A 398 15.22 18.36 6.77
CA THR A 398 14.25 19.06 5.91
C THR A 398 13.79 18.17 4.76
N PHE A 399 14.71 17.39 4.21
CA PHE A 399 14.50 16.33 3.23
C PHE A 399 15.39 15.15 3.59
N LEU A 400 15.20 14.02 2.93
CA LEU A 400 15.97 12.80 3.19
C LEU A 400 17.44 12.99 2.80
N GLU A 401 18.33 12.47 3.64
CA GLU A 401 19.77 12.40 3.40
C GLU A 401 20.19 10.99 2.98
N ASN A 402 21.43 10.82 2.51
CA ASN A 402 21.94 9.50 2.17
C ASN A 402 22.14 8.67 3.45
N GLY A 403 21.75 7.40 3.44
CA GLY A 403 21.79 6.52 4.60
C GLY A 403 20.50 6.49 5.41
N ASP A 404 19.63 7.50 5.24
CA ASP A 404 18.30 7.50 5.87
C ASP A 404 17.46 6.32 5.38
N GLU A 405 16.76 5.68 6.31
CA GLU A 405 15.82 4.59 6.05
C GLU A 405 14.41 5.02 6.43
N VAL A 406 13.51 5.00 5.45
CA VAL A 406 12.07 5.25 5.65
C VAL A 406 11.37 3.92 5.80
N ILE A 407 10.52 3.80 6.82
CA ILE A 407 9.72 2.61 7.10
C ILE A 407 8.27 3.05 7.24
N LEU A 408 7.41 2.57 6.34
CA LEU A 408 5.97 2.73 6.45
C LEU A 408 5.37 1.49 7.10
N ARG A 409 4.37 1.70 7.96
CA ARG A 409 3.57 0.65 8.60
C ARG A 409 2.08 1.01 8.49
N ALA A 410 1.25 -0.02 8.43
CA ALA A 410 -0.20 0.14 8.43
C ALA A 410 -0.84 -0.88 9.37
N ARG A 411 -1.87 -0.45 10.07
CA ARG A 411 -2.57 -1.26 11.05
C ARG A 411 -4.06 -0.93 11.11
N CYS A 412 -4.88 -1.95 11.16
CA CYS A 412 -6.31 -1.83 11.38
C CYS A 412 -6.64 -2.12 12.84
N HIS A 413 -7.48 -1.27 13.43
CA HIS A 413 -7.97 -1.41 14.79
C HIS A 413 -9.48 -1.20 14.84
N ARG A 414 -10.18 -2.06 15.58
CA ARG A 414 -11.59 -1.87 15.91
C ARG A 414 -11.90 -2.61 17.20
N GLU A 415 -12.65 -1.99 18.09
CA GLU A 415 -13.10 -2.64 19.31
C GLU A 415 -13.83 -3.96 19.00
N GLY A 416 -13.47 -5.02 19.73
CA GLY A 416 -14.02 -6.37 19.52
C GLY A 416 -13.47 -7.14 18.31
N GLN A 417 -12.55 -6.55 17.53
CA GLN A 417 -11.85 -7.23 16.42
C GLN A 417 -10.36 -7.40 16.75
N VAL A 418 -9.76 -8.51 16.30
CA VAL A 418 -8.29 -8.67 16.34
C VAL A 418 -7.66 -7.71 15.34
N SER A 419 -6.68 -6.93 15.79
CA SER A 419 -5.92 -6.02 14.92
C SER A 419 -5.14 -6.79 13.86
N ILE A 420 -5.07 -6.25 12.64
CA ILE A 420 -4.28 -6.80 11.54
C ILE A 420 -3.35 -5.71 10.98
N GLY A 421 -2.23 -6.12 10.39
CA GLY A 421 -1.25 -5.20 9.81
C GLY A 421 -0.77 -5.63 8.42
N PHE A 422 0.09 -4.81 7.83
CA PHE A 422 0.54 -4.96 6.45
C PHE A 422 2.01 -5.42 6.33
N GLY A 423 2.67 -5.63 7.47
CA GLY A 423 4.12 -5.66 7.52
C GLY A 423 4.70 -4.27 7.24
N GLU A 424 5.93 -4.24 6.72
CA GLU A 424 6.65 -2.99 6.47
C GLU A 424 6.83 -2.73 4.97
N CYS A 425 6.69 -1.48 4.57
CA CYS A 425 7.24 -0.94 3.32
C CYS A 425 8.45 -0.08 3.67
N ARG A 426 9.66 -0.62 3.51
CA ARG A 426 10.91 0.03 3.91
C ARG A 426 11.84 0.25 2.72
N GLY A 427 12.61 1.32 2.76
CA GLY A 427 13.69 1.55 1.80
C GLY A 427 14.75 2.51 2.36
N ARG A 428 16.00 2.25 2.01
CA ARG A 428 17.16 3.05 2.42
C ARG A 428 17.66 3.89 1.26
N VAL A 429 17.89 5.17 1.50
CA VAL A 429 18.47 6.08 0.49
C VAL A 429 19.95 5.76 0.31
N ALA A 430 20.32 5.39 -0.91
CA ALA A 430 21.70 5.15 -1.32
C ALA A 430 22.27 6.38 -2.04
N GLY A 431 23.44 6.84 -1.57
CA GLY A 431 24.27 7.85 -2.21
C GLY A 431 25.31 7.21 -3.11
#